data_AF-A0AAE2W0B5-F1
#
_entry.id   AF-A0AAE2W0B5-F1
#
_cell.length_a   1.000
_cell.length_b   1.000
_cell.length_c   1.000
_cell.angle_alpha   90.00
_cell.angle_beta   90.00
_cell.angle_gamma   90.00
#
_symmetry.space_group_name_H-M   'P 1'
#
loop_
_entity.id
_entity.type
_entity.pdbx_description
1 polymer ?
#
loop_
_entity_poly.entity_id
_entity_poly.type
_entity_poly.pdbx_seq_one_letter_code
_entity_poly.pdbx_strand_id
1 'polypeptide(L)'
;MFTRIISSTLALFLSSTLVFADSPKIENVAARKSGNYWSFDVTLKHGDTGWDHYADAWRVVDLDGNELGLRNLAHPHTNEQPFTRSLSGVEIPAGMTEVGIQARDNISGWGSEIKRIQLR
;
A
#
# COMPACT_ATOMS: atom_id res chain seq x y z
N MET A 1 -42.00 -55.10 -3.38
CA MET A 1 -40.81 -54.53 -4.04
C MET A 1 -41.10 -53.06 -4.33
N PHE A 2 -40.74 -52.15 -3.42
CA PHE A 2 -40.94 -50.71 -3.59
C PHE A 2 -39.65 -50.01 -3.15
N THR A 3 -38.87 -49.54 -4.11
CA THR A 3 -37.58 -48.87 -3.86
C THR A 3 -37.83 -47.38 -3.68
N ARG A 4 -37.45 -46.84 -2.52
CA ARG A 4 -37.47 -45.40 -2.23
C ARG A 4 -36.28 -44.73 -2.91
N ILE A 5 -36.54 -43.70 -3.72
CA ILE A 5 -35.51 -42.79 -4.23
C ILE A 5 -35.40 -41.64 -3.24
N ILE A 6 -34.25 -41.52 -2.58
CA ILE A 6 -33.91 -40.40 -1.71
C ILE A 6 -33.14 -39.40 -2.59
N SER A 7 -33.80 -38.33 -3.04
CA SER A 7 -33.11 -37.23 -3.70
C SER A 7 -32.41 -36.37 -2.65
N SER A 8 -31.10 -36.53 -2.54
CA SER A 8 -30.23 -35.64 -1.75
C SER A 8 -29.84 -34.44 -2.59
N THR A 9 -30.41 -33.27 -2.31
CA THR A 9 -30.01 -32.00 -2.92
C THR A 9 -28.70 -31.53 -2.29
N LEU A 10 -27.60 -31.62 -3.03
CA LEU A 10 -26.30 -31.08 -2.63
C LEU A 10 -26.33 -29.55 -2.82
N ALA A 11 -26.51 -28.81 -1.72
CA ALA A 11 -26.38 -27.35 -1.71
C ALA A 11 -24.89 -26.98 -1.75
N LEU A 12 -24.42 -26.52 -2.91
CA LEU A 12 -23.07 -26.03 -3.11
C LEU A 12 -22.98 -24.60 -2.55
N PHE A 13 -22.51 -24.46 -1.30
CA PHE A 13 -22.15 -23.15 -0.74
C PHE A 13 -20.87 -22.65 -1.43
N LEU A 14 -21.00 -21.74 -2.40
CA LEU A 14 -19.87 -20.96 -2.88
C LEU A 14 -19.50 -19.94 -1.80
N SER A 15 -18.53 -20.27 -0.96
CA SER A 15 -17.87 -19.28 -0.11
C SER A 15 -17.08 -18.34 -1.01
N SER A 16 -17.63 -17.15 -1.28
CA SER A 16 -16.94 -16.09 -1.99
C SER A 16 -15.81 -15.57 -1.10
N THR A 17 -14.59 -16.08 -1.30
CA THR A 17 -13.41 -15.42 -0.75
C THR A 17 -13.31 -14.07 -1.45
N LEU A 18 -13.47 -12.97 -0.70
CA LEU A 18 -13.10 -11.66 -1.22
C LEU A 18 -11.61 -11.73 -1.58
N VAL A 19 -11.31 -11.83 -2.87
CA VAL A 19 -10.00 -11.51 -3.40
C VAL A 19 -9.92 -9.99 -3.36
N PHE A 20 -9.47 -9.45 -2.22
CA PHE A 20 -8.95 -8.10 -2.24
C PHE A 20 -7.71 -8.10 -3.14
N ALA A 21 -7.61 -7.12 -4.02
CA ALA A 21 -6.36 -6.90 -4.72
C ALA A 21 -5.26 -6.64 -3.67
N ASP A 22 -4.05 -7.16 -3.92
CA ASP A 22 -2.92 -6.91 -3.03
C ASP A 22 -2.70 -5.39 -2.90
N SER A 23 -2.60 -4.90 -1.66
CA SER A 23 -2.30 -3.49 -1.38
C SER A 23 -1.01 -3.06 -2.10
N PRO A 24 -0.85 -1.76 -2.40
CA PRO A 24 0.36 -1.27 -3.05
C PRO A 24 1.61 -1.67 -2.25
N LYS A 25 2.55 -2.29 -2.94
CA LYS A 25 3.79 -2.80 -2.34
C LYS A 25 4.92 -1.80 -2.51
N ILE A 26 5.67 -1.57 -1.43
CA ILE A 26 6.84 -0.69 -1.46
C ILE A 26 8.09 -1.51 -1.81
N GLU A 27 8.56 -1.39 -3.04
CA GLU A 27 9.71 -2.14 -3.54
C GLU A 27 11.04 -1.52 -3.10
N ASN A 28 11.15 -0.19 -3.07
CA ASN A 28 12.37 0.52 -2.67
C ASN A 28 12.05 1.86 -1.99
N VAL A 29 12.96 2.30 -1.12
CA VAL A 29 12.93 3.63 -0.50
C VAL A 29 14.36 4.15 -0.43
N ALA A 30 14.59 5.33 -1.01
CA ALA A 30 15.83 6.08 -0.83
C ALA A 30 15.56 7.33 0.00
N ALA A 31 16.25 7.50 1.12
CA ALA A 31 16.15 8.66 1.99
C ALA A 31 17.41 9.52 1.90
N ARG A 32 17.25 10.85 1.85
CA ARG A 32 18.36 11.82 1.84
C ARG A 32 18.05 12.98 2.75
N LYS A 33 19.03 13.40 3.55
CA LYS A 33 18.93 14.58 4.42
C LYS A 33 19.45 15.83 3.72
N SER A 34 18.73 16.95 3.86
CA SER A 34 19.14 18.28 3.40
C SER A 34 18.80 19.32 4.47
N GLY A 35 19.83 19.82 5.18
CA GLY A 35 19.63 20.66 6.35
C GLY A 35 18.82 19.94 7.43
N ASN A 36 17.68 20.53 7.81
CA ASN A 36 16.76 19.97 8.80
C ASN A 36 15.68 19.06 8.21
N TYR A 37 15.61 18.94 6.88
CA TYR A 37 14.56 18.20 6.20
C TYR A 37 15.07 16.93 5.54
N TRP A 38 14.13 16.03 5.27
CA TRP A 38 14.36 14.79 4.53
C TRP A 38 13.60 14.79 3.20
N SER A 39 14.20 14.09 2.25
CA SER A 39 13.58 13.69 0.99
C SER A 39 13.56 12.18 0.90
N PHE A 40 12.43 11.63 0.44
CA PHE A 40 12.20 10.21 0.23
C PHE A 40 11.80 9.97 -1.22
N ASP A 41 12.53 9.13 -1.92
CA ASP A 41 12.10 8.56 -3.21
C ASP A 41 11.56 7.15 -2.92
N VAL A 42 10.28 6.94 -3.20
CA VAL A 42 9.62 5.66 -2.92
C VAL A 42 9.24 5.00 -4.23
N THR A 43 9.71 3.78 -4.44
CA THR A 43 9.32 2.91 -5.56
C THR A 43 8.19 2.01 -5.11
N LEU A 44 7.05 2.09 -5.80
CA LEU A 44 5.85 1.32 -5.52
C LEU A 44 5.50 0.40 -6.69
N LYS A 45 4.81 -0.69 -6.37
CA LYS A 45 4.17 -1.58 -7.34
C LYS A 45 2.74 -1.85 -6.91
N HIS A 46 1.78 -1.68 -7.82
CA HIS A 46 0.39 -1.99 -7.58
C HIS A 46 -0.30 -2.44 -8.87
N GLY A 47 -1.35 -3.26 -8.74
CA GLY A 47 -2.15 -3.75 -9.86
C GLY A 47 -3.15 -2.70 -10.36
N ASP A 48 -2.67 -1.51 -10.74
CA ASP A 48 -3.54 -0.41 -11.19
C ASP A 48 -4.37 -0.82 -12.42
N THR A 49 -5.70 -0.73 -12.31
CA THR A 49 -6.65 -1.05 -13.40
C THR A 49 -7.27 0.18 -14.05
N GLY A 50 -6.69 1.36 -13.78
CA GLY A 50 -7.22 2.66 -14.21
C GLY A 50 -7.77 3.44 -13.01
N TRP A 51 -8.65 4.39 -13.26
CA TRP A 51 -9.19 5.29 -12.23
C TRP A 51 -10.03 4.56 -11.17
N ASP A 52 -10.54 3.38 -11.51
CA ASP A 52 -11.36 2.58 -10.60
C ASP A 52 -10.55 1.97 -9.45
N HIS A 53 -9.30 1.57 -9.70
CA HIS A 53 -8.44 0.99 -8.67
C HIS A 53 -6.96 1.25 -8.96
N TYR A 54 -6.32 2.10 -8.15
CA TYR A 54 -4.92 2.48 -8.28
C TYR A 54 -4.30 2.92 -6.96
N ALA A 55 -2.96 2.87 -6.88
CA ALA A 55 -2.23 3.44 -5.75
C ALA A 55 -2.35 4.96 -5.77
N ASP A 56 -2.98 5.54 -4.76
CA ASP A 56 -3.36 6.96 -4.74
C ASP A 56 -2.54 7.80 -3.76
N ALA A 57 -1.81 7.16 -2.83
CA ALA A 57 -0.89 7.85 -1.92
C ALA A 57 0.16 6.92 -1.30
N TRP A 58 1.19 7.55 -0.73
CA TRP A 58 2.02 6.95 0.32
C TRP A 58 2.42 7.99 1.33
N ARG A 59 2.74 7.56 2.56
CA ARG A 59 3.13 8.44 3.66
C ARG A 59 4.39 7.98 4.36
N VAL A 60 5.09 8.93 4.95
CA VAL A 60 6.13 8.71 5.97
C VAL A 60 5.44 8.71 7.32
N VAL A 61 5.71 7.71 8.15
CA VAL A 61 5.17 7.60 9.52
C VAL A 61 6.28 7.41 10.55
N ASP A 62 6.00 7.83 11.78
CA ASP A 62 6.83 7.47 12.92
C ASP A 62 6.62 6.00 13.35
N LEU A 63 7.23 5.62 14.48
CA LEU A 63 7.17 4.25 15.00
C LEU A 63 5.79 3.87 15.55
N ASP A 64 5.00 4.87 15.94
CA ASP A 64 3.63 4.72 16.46
C ASP A 64 2.58 4.78 15.34
N GLY A 65 3.00 5.05 14.10
CA GLY A 65 2.15 5.14 12.92
C GLY A 65 1.57 6.53 12.67
N ASN A 66 2.03 7.57 13.38
CA ASN A 66 1.61 8.94 13.13
C ASN A 66 2.25 9.45 11.84
N GLU A 67 1.50 10.23 11.07
CA GLU A 67 1.96 10.77 9.79
C GLU A 67 2.97 11.92 9.98
N LEU A 68 4.12 11.80 9.33
CA LEU A 68 5.16 12.84 9.25
C LEU A 68 5.15 13.55 7.88
N GLY A 69 4.56 12.93 6.86
CA GLY A 69 4.37 13.54 5.54
C GLY A 69 3.63 12.63 4.58
N LEU A 70 2.89 13.25 3.65
CA LEU A 70 2.03 12.56 2.68
C LEU A 70 2.42 12.92 1.25
N ARG A 71 2.50 11.91 0.39
CA ARG A 71 2.62 12.05 -1.06
C ARG A 71 1.35 11.51 -1.73
N ASN A 72 0.55 12.43 -2.26
CA ASN A 72 -0.57 12.08 -3.14
C ASN A 72 -0.07 11.69 -4.55
N LEU A 73 -0.74 10.72 -5.16
CA LEU A 73 -0.54 10.23 -6.51
C LEU A 73 -1.80 10.53 -7.32
N ALA A 74 -1.68 11.44 -8.29
CA ALA A 74 -2.84 12.08 -8.92
C ALA A 74 -3.45 11.29 -10.09
N HIS A 75 -2.86 10.16 -10.48
CA HIS A 75 -3.33 9.37 -11.61
C HIS A 75 -2.90 7.90 -11.48
N PRO A 76 -3.59 6.97 -12.16
CA PRO A 76 -3.15 5.59 -12.29
C PRO A 76 -1.83 5.48 -13.05
N HIS A 77 -1.07 4.43 -12.74
CA HIS A 77 0.22 4.08 -13.34
C HIS A 77 0.19 2.70 -14.01
N THR A 78 -0.92 2.31 -14.65
CA THR A 78 -1.11 0.96 -15.26
C THR A 78 0.04 0.53 -16.18
N ASN A 79 0.67 1.48 -16.88
CA ASN A 79 1.74 1.19 -17.86
C ASN A 79 3.15 1.59 -17.35
N GLU A 80 3.27 1.97 -16.08
CA GLU A 80 4.49 2.47 -15.45
C GLU A 80 4.68 1.72 -14.13
N GLN A 81 4.92 0.40 -14.18
CA GLN A 81 5.09 -0.42 -12.97
C GLN A 81 6.44 -1.17 -12.99
N PRO A 82 7.24 -1.11 -11.91
CA PRO A 82 7.06 -0.22 -10.76
C PRO A 82 7.36 1.24 -11.13
N PHE A 83 6.85 2.20 -10.34
CA PHE A 83 7.16 3.62 -10.49
C PHE A 83 7.71 4.22 -9.21
N THR A 84 8.46 5.31 -9.34
CA THR A 84 9.02 6.05 -8.22
C THR A 84 8.44 7.45 -8.13
N ARG A 85 8.04 7.90 -6.94
CA ARG A 85 7.68 9.29 -6.68
C ARG A 85 8.36 9.79 -5.40
N SER A 86 8.67 11.08 -5.39
CA SER A 86 9.46 11.70 -4.32
C SER A 86 8.60 12.57 -3.40
N LEU A 87 8.94 12.62 -2.12
CA LEU A 87 8.44 13.62 -1.17
C LEU A 87 9.64 14.33 -0.56
N SER A 88 9.66 15.65 -0.57
CA SER A 88 10.72 16.49 -0.01
C SER A 88 10.17 17.41 1.05
N GLY A 89 11.04 17.89 1.94
CA GLY A 89 10.63 18.83 3.00
C GLY A 89 9.98 18.14 4.19
N VAL A 90 10.21 16.83 4.37
CA VAL A 90 9.68 16.09 5.52
C VAL A 90 10.51 16.44 6.74
N GLU A 91 9.87 16.99 7.77
CA GLU A 91 10.49 17.22 9.06
C GLU A 91 10.43 15.92 9.89
N ILE A 92 11.58 15.48 10.39
CA ILE A 92 11.68 14.30 11.24
C ILE A 92 12.17 14.74 12.63
N PRO A 93 11.48 14.35 13.72
CA PRO A 93 11.90 14.70 15.07
C PRO A 93 13.36 14.34 15.36
N ALA A 94 14.06 15.22 16.07
CA ALA A 94 15.46 15.01 16.43
C ALA A 94 15.63 13.71 17.25
N GLY A 95 16.68 12.96 16.94
CA GLY A 95 17.00 11.69 17.60
C GLY A 95 16.29 10.46 17.02
N MET A 96 15.33 10.64 16.10
CA MET A 96 14.73 9.52 15.38
C MET A 96 15.71 8.98 14.33
N THR A 97 15.94 7.66 14.35
CA THR A 97 16.86 6.96 13.43
C THR A 97 16.14 6.06 12.45
N GLU A 98 14.83 5.90 12.57
CA GLU A 98 14.02 5.02 11.73
C GLU A 98 12.65 5.66 11.48
N VAL A 99 12.13 5.47 10.27
CA VAL A 99 10.75 5.81 9.89
C VAL A 99 10.10 4.65 9.15
N GLY A 100 8.76 4.64 9.11
CA GLY A 100 7.99 3.75 8.26
C GLY A 100 7.51 4.44 6.98
N ILE A 101 7.41 3.69 5.89
CA ILE A 101 6.68 4.10 4.68
C ILE A 101 5.47 3.19 4.53
N GLN A 102 4.29 3.78 4.30
CA GLN A 102 3.04 3.06 4.12
C GLN A 102 2.33 3.56 2.86
N ALA A 103 1.79 2.64 2.05
CA ALA A 103 1.12 2.97 0.80
C ALA A 103 -0.40 2.78 0.89
N ARG A 104 -1.12 3.42 -0.02
CA ARG A 104 -2.59 3.47 -0.08
C ARG A 104 -3.07 3.23 -1.50
N ASP A 105 -4.17 2.51 -1.63
CA ASP A 105 -4.99 2.52 -2.84
C ASP A 105 -6.36 3.15 -2.57
N ASN A 106 -6.99 3.62 -3.64
CA ASN A 106 -8.26 4.37 -3.59
C ASN A 106 -9.49 3.53 -3.21
N ILE A 107 -9.39 2.20 -3.08
CA ILE A 107 -10.51 1.31 -2.78
C ILE A 107 -10.41 0.75 -1.36
N SER A 108 -9.28 0.16 -1.02
CA SER A 108 -9.00 -0.55 0.23
C SER A 108 -8.39 0.38 1.28
N GLY A 109 -7.90 1.55 0.88
CA GLY A 109 -7.25 2.49 1.78
C GLY A 109 -5.82 2.07 2.12
N TRP A 110 -5.39 2.35 3.35
CA TRP A 110 -4.00 2.15 3.76
C TRP A 110 -3.68 0.65 3.87
N GLY A 111 -2.65 0.20 3.15
CA GLY A 111 -2.16 -1.16 3.25
C GLY A 111 -1.60 -1.45 4.65
N SER A 112 -1.71 -2.69 5.12
CA SER A 112 -1.21 -3.08 6.44
C SER A 112 0.32 -3.13 6.53
N GLU A 113 1.02 -3.24 5.41
CA GLU A 113 2.48 -3.28 5.37
C GLU A 113 3.07 -1.88 5.60
N ILE A 114 3.99 -1.78 6.55
CA ILE A 114 4.82 -0.59 6.77
C ILE A 114 6.27 -0.98 6.55
N LYS A 115 6.90 -0.39 5.52
CA LYS A 115 8.31 -0.62 5.22
C LYS A 115 9.17 0.29 6.08
N ARG A 116 9.85 -0.29 7.07
CA ARG A 116 10.79 0.45 7.94
C ARG A 116 12.11 0.70 7.23
N ILE A 117 12.63 1.92 7.37
CA ILE A 117 13.96 2.29 6.88
C ILE A 117 14.74 3.08 7.92
N GLN A 118 16.05 2.81 7.97
CA GLN A 118 16.99 3.53 8.80
C GLN A 118 17.38 4.85 8.12
N LEU A 119 17.31 5.94 8.87
CA LEU A 119 17.77 7.26 8.50
C LEU A 119 19.28 7.32 8.69
N ARG A 120 20.02 7.58 7.62
CA ARG A 120 21.49 7.64 7.60
C ARG A 120 21.97 9.00 7.11
#